data_AF-A0A961GWF2-F1
#
_entry.id   AF-A0A961GWF2-F1
#
_cell.length_a   1.000
_cell.length_b   1.000
_cell.length_c   1.000
_cell.angle_alpha   90.00
_cell.angle_beta   90.00
_cell.angle_gamma   90.00
#
_symmetry.space_group_name_H-M   'P 1'
#
loop_
_entity.id
_entity.type
_entity.pdbx_description
1 polymer ?
#
loop_
_entity_poly.entity_id
_entity_poly.type
_entity_poly.pdbx_seq_one_letter_code
_entity_poly.pdbx_strand_id
1 'polypeptide(L)'
;MTHTQSAARAASLRCLALVLASAAIAWLLFIIGQYVRLMETAGAPEGSDPTTAISSAPYFNVAAVVVLSLGALLAKRRLAAYRALEADRSTLVAAVAGFAMIMVIVSAVLATWAVFALFLGGFFDGRSADDPAARIIDLYVPIVLYTALVVTLLLMGFVFPGRAAAPAEAAPSAAAPALPATAPAPADPRAGQRAVALAFATPIIAAAIALVLGLIVYDVTRTALEVWVWLVILVLIAVGVALGTAFARRGQDALGSQAPVAGAASVLNFVLVVVFAVAASSMSLGYGIAAVSGLSISPNLSLSAYADEQKFDETGVMPTEFVDPHISLWGSDLKRGSTATVDLEPGDAQPILTATVDGARWLSEETILRGEDLAPGAYVLTATGEAPDGQAITSTLRLTVTEGSTVVFPDGEASTDMPSVSRILPISAGWFFGDLLPAGLLLLLALCLLATTLRERNRARGGDTAAAPAAAPSPAAVDPARAPSGTE
;
A
#
# COMPACT_ATOMS: atom_id res chain seq x y z
N MET A 1 19.52 45.56 -13.35
CA MET A 1 18.56 44.46 -13.59
C MET A 1 17.74 44.81 -14.82
N THR A 2 17.62 43.88 -15.78
CA THR A 2 16.72 44.08 -16.94
C THR A 2 15.27 43.79 -16.56
N HIS A 3 14.32 44.34 -17.32
CA HIS A 3 12.87 44.19 -17.07
C HIS A 3 12.38 42.73 -17.14
N THR A 4 13.16 41.84 -17.76
CA THR A 4 12.97 40.37 -17.76
C THR A 4 13.28 39.74 -16.41
N GLN A 5 14.42 40.07 -15.79
CA GLN A 5 14.84 39.46 -14.51
C GLN A 5 13.87 39.74 -13.35
N SER A 6 13.25 40.92 -13.32
CA SER A 6 12.23 41.26 -12.32
C SER A 6 10.94 40.45 -12.54
N ALA A 7 10.51 40.30 -13.80
CA ALA A 7 9.35 39.47 -14.17
C ALA A 7 9.57 37.99 -13.81
N ALA A 8 10.74 37.43 -14.13
CA ALA A 8 11.13 36.06 -13.79
C ALA A 8 11.13 35.78 -12.28
N ARG A 9 11.66 36.73 -11.49
CA ARG A 9 11.66 36.66 -10.02
C ARG A 9 10.23 36.71 -9.46
N ALA A 10 9.40 37.63 -9.95
CA ALA A 10 8.00 37.74 -9.53
C ALA A 10 7.18 36.49 -9.89
N ALA A 11 7.38 35.93 -11.10
CA ALA A 11 6.76 34.68 -11.51
C ALA A 11 7.19 33.48 -10.64
N SER A 12 8.49 33.41 -10.30
CA SER A 12 9.03 32.38 -9.41
C SER A 12 8.42 32.43 -8.02
N LEU A 13 8.32 33.63 -7.42
CA LEU A 13 7.70 33.81 -6.10
C LEU A 13 6.21 33.50 -6.11
N ARG A 14 5.48 33.86 -7.17
CA ARG A 14 4.06 33.47 -7.35
C ARG A 14 3.89 31.95 -7.47
N CYS A 15 4.79 31.26 -8.15
CA CYS A 15 4.77 29.80 -8.25
C CYS A 15 5.12 29.12 -6.91
N LEU A 16 6.08 29.66 -6.16
CA LEU A 16 6.40 29.18 -4.81
C LEU A 16 5.20 29.37 -3.87
N ALA A 17 4.60 30.56 -3.85
CA ALA A 17 3.42 30.86 -3.05
C ALA A 17 2.23 29.96 -3.40
N LEU A 18 2.02 29.62 -4.68
CA LEU A 18 1.00 28.66 -5.10
C LEU A 18 1.21 27.27 -4.49
N VAL A 19 2.44 26.76 -4.49
CA VAL A 19 2.74 25.44 -3.90
C VAL A 19 2.55 25.46 -2.38
N LEU A 20 3.05 26.50 -1.70
CA LEU A 20 2.89 26.64 -0.24
C LEU A 20 1.42 26.81 0.17
N ALA A 21 0.65 27.61 -0.57
CA ALA A 21 -0.79 27.74 -0.34
C ALA A 21 -1.53 26.41 -0.57
N SER A 22 -1.20 25.66 -1.62
CA SER A 22 -1.79 24.33 -1.83
C SER A 22 -1.45 23.34 -0.72
N ALA A 23 -0.26 23.45 -0.10
CA ALA A 23 0.12 22.62 1.04
C ALA A 23 -0.63 23.00 2.33
N ALA A 24 -0.84 24.30 2.58
CA ALA A 24 -1.65 24.75 3.71
C ALA A 24 -3.14 24.35 3.57
N ILE A 25 -3.70 24.44 2.36
CA ILE A 25 -5.07 23.98 2.08
C ILE A 25 -5.18 22.46 2.19
N ALA A 26 -4.19 21.72 1.69
CA ALA A 26 -4.16 20.26 1.83
C ALA A 26 -4.09 19.83 3.30
N TRP A 27 -3.26 20.49 4.12
CA TRP A 27 -3.22 20.26 5.57
C TRP A 27 -4.58 20.52 6.23
N LEU A 28 -5.25 21.63 5.91
CA LEU A 28 -6.61 21.91 6.40
C LEU A 28 -7.60 20.80 6.01
N LEU A 29 -7.56 20.33 4.76
CA LEU A 29 -8.44 19.27 4.27
C LEU A 29 -8.19 17.93 4.99
N PHE A 30 -6.93 17.57 5.29
CA PHE A 30 -6.63 16.40 6.13
C PHE A 30 -7.21 16.54 7.54
N ILE A 31 -7.06 17.70 8.19
CA ILE A 31 -7.61 17.93 9.54
C ILE A 31 -9.15 17.88 9.51
N ILE A 32 -9.79 18.45 8.48
CA ILE A 32 -11.24 18.36 8.29
C ILE A 32 -11.65 16.88 8.11
N GLY A 33 -10.93 16.09 7.31
CA GLY A 33 -11.19 14.66 7.17
C GLY A 33 -11.12 13.89 8.49
N GLN A 34 -10.13 14.16 9.34
CA GLN A 34 -10.04 13.55 10.67
C GLN A 34 -11.18 14.00 11.61
N TYR A 35 -11.55 15.28 11.57
CA TYR A 35 -12.66 15.82 12.36
C TYR A 35 -14.02 15.23 11.93
N VAL A 36 -14.25 15.12 10.62
CA VAL A 36 -15.45 14.51 10.04
C VAL A 36 -15.57 13.05 10.48
N ARG A 37 -14.49 12.27 10.39
CA ARG A 37 -14.49 10.87 10.88
C ARG A 37 -14.85 10.77 12.36
N LEU A 38 -14.33 11.69 13.19
CA LEU A 38 -14.64 11.76 14.62
C LEU A 38 -16.12 12.08 14.87
N MET A 39 -16.71 13.00 14.10
CA MET A 39 -18.14 13.33 14.19
C MET A 39 -19.05 12.20 13.70
N GLU A 40 -18.68 11.52 12.61
CA GLU A 40 -19.38 10.32 12.12
C GLU A 40 -19.36 9.21 13.18
N THR A 41 -18.22 8.99 13.83
CA THR A 41 -18.09 8.00 14.93
C THR A 41 -18.88 8.40 16.18
N ALA A 42 -18.87 9.68 16.56
CA ALA A 42 -19.54 10.18 17.77
C ALA A 42 -21.07 10.37 17.61
N GLY A 43 -21.56 10.45 16.36
CA GLY A 43 -22.98 10.57 16.03
C GLY A 43 -23.71 9.25 15.78
N ALA A 44 -22.98 8.12 15.79
CA ALA A 44 -23.57 6.79 15.62
C ALA A 44 -24.48 6.44 16.82
N PRO A 45 -25.72 5.96 16.60
CA PRO A 45 -26.57 5.44 17.67
C PRO A 45 -25.87 4.37 18.52
N GLU A 46 -26.11 4.40 19.83
CA GLU A 46 -25.57 3.42 20.76
C GLU A 46 -26.07 2.01 20.39
N GLY A 47 -25.15 1.08 20.14
CA GLY A 47 -25.45 -0.28 19.64
C GLY A 47 -25.57 -0.41 18.11
N SER A 48 -25.49 0.66 17.33
CA SER A 48 -25.32 0.56 15.87
C SER A 48 -23.84 0.40 15.49
N ASP A 49 -23.54 -0.38 14.46
CA ASP A 49 -22.18 -0.47 13.93
C ASP A 49 -21.89 0.79 13.08
N PRO A 50 -20.95 1.68 13.50
CA PRO A 50 -20.65 2.91 12.77
C PRO A 50 -20.07 2.67 11.37
N THR A 51 -19.71 1.43 11.00
CA THR A 51 -19.23 1.07 9.66
C THR A 51 -20.34 0.85 8.62
N THR A 52 -21.61 0.87 9.03
CA THR A 52 -22.77 0.78 8.13
C THR A 52 -23.16 2.10 7.47
N ALA A 53 -22.63 3.23 7.96
CA ALA A 53 -22.89 4.55 7.43
C ALA A 53 -21.78 4.99 6.46
N ILE A 54 -22.16 5.48 5.28
CA ILE A 54 -21.24 6.04 4.28
C ILE A 54 -20.44 7.21 4.88
N SER A 55 -19.12 7.03 4.98
CA SER A 55 -18.19 8.03 5.51
C SER A 55 -17.74 9.01 4.43
N SER A 56 -17.90 10.30 4.74
CA SER A 56 -17.41 11.39 3.90
C SER A 56 -15.92 11.70 4.14
N ALA A 57 -15.33 11.22 5.24
CA ALA A 57 -13.95 11.49 5.63
C ALA A 57 -12.86 11.11 4.60
N PRO A 58 -12.91 9.96 3.89
CA PRO A 58 -11.91 9.59 2.89
C PRO A 58 -11.78 10.60 1.75
N TYR A 59 -12.89 11.24 1.37
CA TYR A 59 -12.95 12.20 0.26
C TYR A 59 -12.24 13.51 0.57
N PHE A 60 -12.23 13.96 1.83
CA PHE A 60 -11.41 15.11 2.26
C PHE A 60 -9.92 14.82 2.14
N ASN A 61 -9.49 13.60 2.47
CA ASN A 61 -8.09 13.17 2.28
C ASN A 61 -7.71 13.11 0.79
N VAL A 62 -8.61 12.60 -0.08
CA VAL A 62 -8.42 12.64 -1.54
C VAL A 62 -8.28 14.08 -2.02
N ALA A 63 -9.20 14.96 -1.63
CA ALA A 63 -9.18 16.38 -1.99
C ALA A 63 -7.89 17.08 -1.54
N ALA A 64 -7.36 16.75 -0.35
CA ALA A 64 -6.09 17.27 0.15
C ALA A 64 -4.93 16.96 -0.82
N VAL A 65 -4.78 15.69 -1.22
CA VAL A 65 -3.69 15.29 -2.12
C VAL A 65 -3.91 15.85 -3.53
N VAL A 66 -5.15 15.92 -4.01
CA VAL A 66 -5.51 16.58 -5.28
C VAL A 66 -5.07 18.05 -5.28
N VAL A 67 -5.45 18.84 -4.27
CA VAL A 67 -5.10 20.27 -4.19
C VAL A 67 -3.59 20.48 -4.17
N LEU A 68 -2.86 19.71 -3.34
CA LEU A 68 -1.40 19.75 -3.27
C LEU A 68 -0.76 19.45 -4.64
N SER A 69 -1.24 18.39 -5.30
CA SER A 69 -0.70 17.93 -6.57
C SER A 69 -0.94 18.92 -7.71
N LEU A 70 -2.12 19.58 -7.73
CA LEU A 70 -2.47 20.59 -8.72
C LEU A 70 -1.61 21.84 -8.55
N GLY A 71 -1.39 22.30 -7.31
CA GLY A 71 -0.50 23.42 -7.02
C GLY A 71 0.94 23.14 -7.50
N ALA A 72 1.47 21.95 -7.20
CA ALA A 72 2.79 21.51 -7.64
C ALA A 72 2.90 21.37 -9.18
N LEU A 73 1.92 20.74 -9.85
CA LEU A 73 1.87 20.61 -11.30
C LEU A 73 1.77 21.96 -12.02
N LEU A 74 0.90 22.86 -11.54
CA LEU A 74 0.71 24.19 -12.15
C LEU A 74 1.98 25.06 -12.00
N ALA A 75 2.62 25.04 -10.83
CA ALA A 75 3.90 25.71 -10.63
C ALA A 75 4.98 25.13 -11.55
N LYS A 76 5.10 23.80 -11.65
CA LYS A 76 6.04 23.12 -12.55
C LYS A 76 5.83 23.50 -14.02
N ARG A 77 4.58 23.46 -14.52
CA ARG A 77 4.24 23.80 -15.91
C ARG A 77 4.55 25.26 -16.24
N ARG A 78 4.24 26.20 -15.33
CA ARG A 78 4.56 27.62 -15.51
C ARG A 78 6.07 27.86 -15.54
N LEU A 79 6.82 27.26 -14.62
CA LEU A 79 8.28 27.47 -14.54
C LEU A 79 9.05 26.83 -15.70
N ALA A 80 8.53 25.76 -16.31
CA ALA A 80 9.10 25.18 -17.53
C ALA A 80 9.14 26.20 -18.70
N ALA A 81 8.09 27.02 -18.86
CA ALA A 81 8.05 28.07 -19.87
C ALA A 81 9.10 29.16 -19.61
N TYR A 82 9.28 29.60 -18.35
CA TYR A 82 10.33 30.57 -18.02
C TYR A 82 11.75 30.01 -18.20
N ARG A 83 11.99 28.73 -17.85
CA ARG A 83 13.29 28.08 -18.12
C ARG A 83 13.63 28.02 -19.61
N ALA A 84 12.64 27.87 -20.51
CA ALA A 84 12.88 27.90 -21.95
C ALA A 84 13.29 29.29 -22.48
N LEU A 85 12.90 30.37 -21.79
CA LEU A 85 13.17 31.76 -22.17
C LEU A 85 14.49 32.31 -21.57
N GLU A 86 14.90 31.81 -20.40
CA GLU A 86 15.99 32.39 -19.59
C GLU A 86 17.04 31.36 -19.16
N ALA A 87 17.27 30.37 -20.03
CA ALA A 87 17.89 29.05 -19.80
C ALA A 87 19.16 28.94 -18.93
N ASP A 88 19.90 30.03 -18.66
CA ASP A 88 21.18 30.02 -17.95
C ASP A 88 21.37 31.10 -16.86
N ARG A 89 20.34 31.92 -16.55
CA ARG A 89 20.57 33.18 -15.79
C ARG A 89 19.81 33.38 -14.47
N SER A 90 19.04 32.39 -13.98
CA SER A 90 18.29 32.54 -12.71
C SER A 90 18.32 31.28 -11.82
N THR A 91 19.13 31.32 -10.76
CA THR A 91 19.20 30.28 -9.72
C THR A 91 17.87 30.09 -8.99
N LEU A 92 17.05 31.15 -8.83
CA LEU A 92 15.74 31.07 -8.20
C LEU A 92 14.74 30.28 -9.05
N VAL A 93 14.69 30.53 -10.37
CA VAL A 93 13.82 29.76 -11.29
C VAL A 93 14.24 28.28 -11.28
N ALA A 94 15.55 28.00 -11.22
CA ALA A 94 16.06 26.65 -11.09
C ALA A 94 15.58 25.98 -9.79
N ALA A 95 15.76 26.64 -8.63
CA ALA A 95 15.41 26.14 -7.31
C ALA A 95 13.90 25.90 -7.13
N VAL A 96 13.05 26.89 -7.46
CA VAL A 96 11.59 26.77 -7.27
C VAL A 96 11.00 25.68 -8.19
N ALA A 97 11.52 25.52 -9.41
CA ALA A 97 11.10 24.42 -10.28
C ALA A 97 11.57 23.04 -9.79
N GLY A 98 12.73 22.98 -9.12
CA GLY A 98 13.18 21.78 -8.40
C GLY A 98 12.26 21.44 -7.23
N PHE A 99 11.87 22.43 -6.43
CA PHE A 99 10.92 22.28 -5.32
C PHE A 99 9.53 21.82 -5.82
N ALA A 100 8.96 22.47 -6.83
CA ALA A 100 7.68 22.07 -7.42
C ALA A 100 7.75 20.64 -7.99
N MET A 101 8.88 20.26 -8.61
CA MET A 101 9.14 18.89 -9.07
C MET A 101 9.17 17.88 -7.91
N ILE A 102 9.84 18.20 -6.80
CA ILE A 102 9.83 17.36 -5.58
C ILE A 102 8.40 17.22 -5.04
N MET A 103 7.63 18.32 -4.96
CA MET A 103 6.26 18.27 -4.46
C MET A 103 5.32 17.41 -5.33
N VAL A 104 5.52 17.35 -6.66
CA VAL A 104 4.80 16.37 -7.50
C VAL A 104 5.14 14.91 -7.12
N ILE A 105 6.41 14.62 -6.79
CA ILE A 105 6.80 13.29 -6.28
C ILE A 105 6.13 13.02 -4.93
N VAL A 106 6.17 13.98 -4.00
CA VAL A 106 5.53 13.84 -2.68
C VAL A 106 4.02 13.58 -2.83
N SER A 107 3.31 14.28 -3.72
CA SER A 107 1.90 14.02 -3.99
C SER A 107 1.65 12.61 -4.54
N ALA A 108 2.49 12.13 -5.48
CA ALA A 108 2.37 10.77 -6.02
C ALA A 108 2.64 9.70 -4.95
N VAL A 109 3.60 9.94 -4.06
CA VAL A 109 3.90 9.10 -2.89
C VAL A 109 2.72 9.06 -1.91
N LEU A 110 2.16 10.22 -1.55
CA LEU A 110 1.00 10.30 -0.65
C LEU A 110 -0.23 9.60 -1.24
N ALA A 111 -0.52 9.80 -2.53
CA ALA A 111 -1.62 9.12 -3.20
C ALA A 111 -1.42 7.60 -3.25
N THR A 112 -0.21 7.14 -3.58
CA THR A 112 0.14 5.71 -3.57
C THR A 112 -0.01 5.12 -2.17
N TRP A 113 0.56 5.77 -1.15
CA TRP A 113 0.47 5.33 0.24
C TRP A 113 -0.99 5.28 0.71
N ALA A 114 -1.82 6.26 0.34
CA ALA A 114 -3.23 6.28 0.70
C ALA A 114 -4.03 5.13 0.07
N VAL A 115 -3.71 4.70 -1.17
CA VAL A 115 -4.30 3.48 -1.75
C VAL A 115 -4.00 2.25 -0.90
N PHE A 116 -2.73 2.07 -0.50
CA PHE A 116 -2.35 0.93 0.34
C PHE A 116 -2.91 1.02 1.76
N ALA A 117 -2.96 2.21 2.36
CA ALA A 117 -3.55 2.41 3.69
C ALA A 117 -5.05 2.09 3.71
N LEU A 118 -5.80 2.51 2.67
CA LEU A 118 -7.21 2.16 2.50
C LEU A 118 -7.39 0.65 2.28
N PHE A 119 -6.66 0.08 1.33
CA PHE A 119 -6.74 -1.36 1.01
C PHE A 119 -6.43 -2.24 2.23
N LEU A 120 -5.32 -1.98 2.92
CA LEU A 120 -4.91 -2.75 4.10
C LEU A 120 -5.89 -2.53 5.26
N GLY A 121 -6.40 -1.31 5.46
CA GLY A 121 -7.46 -1.04 6.45
C GLY A 121 -8.70 -1.89 6.19
N GLY A 122 -9.29 -1.80 5.00
CA GLY A 122 -10.48 -2.57 4.62
C GLY A 122 -10.27 -4.08 4.49
N PHE A 123 -9.02 -4.55 4.43
CA PHE A 123 -8.67 -5.98 4.48
C PHE A 123 -8.56 -6.49 5.93
N PHE A 124 -7.97 -5.70 6.84
CA PHE A 124 -7.72 -6.12 8.22
C PHE A 124 -8.87 -5.85 9.20
N ASP A 125 -9.80 -4.92 8.92
CA ASP A 125 -10.85 -4.56 9.90
C ASP A 125 -11.88 -5.69 10.13
N GLY A 126 -11.98 -6.65 9.20
CA GLY A 126 -12.75 -7.91 9.33
C GLY A 126 -14.29 -7.78 9.40
N ARG A 127 -14.81 -6.64 9.86
CA ARG A 127 -16.23 -6.37 10.12
C ARG A 127 -16.95 -5.65 8.98
N SER A 128 -16.23 -5.16 7.97
CA SER A 128 -16.80 -4.42 6.81
C SER A 128 -17.51 -5.33 5.80
N ALA A 129 -18.19 -6.38 6.26
CA ALA A 129 -18.89 -7.37 5.45
C ALA A 129 -20.37 -7.03 5.23
N ASP A 130 -20.98 -6.26 6.14
CA ASP A 130 -22.44 -6.26 6.31
C ASP A 130 -23.20 -5.27 5.39
N ASP A 131 -22.54 -4.20 4.89
CA ASP A 131 -23.07 -3.38 3.79
C ASP A 131 -22.12 -3.30 2.57
N PRO A 132 -22.48 -3.95 1.44
CA PRO A 132 -21.76 -3.81 0.18
C PRO A 132 -21.73 -2.37 -0.37
N ALA A 133 -22.74 -1.53 -0.10
CA ALA A 133 -22.83 -0.18 -0.64
C ALA A 133 -21.83 0.77 0.05
N ALA A 134 -21.80 0.81 1.39
CA ALA A 134 -20.78 1.51 2.17
C ALA A 134 -19.36 1.09 1.72
N ARG A 135 -19.10 -0.21 1.56
CA ARG A 135 -17.79 -0.70 1.09
C ARG A 135 -17.42 -0.21 -0.32
N ILE A 136 -18.36 -0.11 -1.26
CA ILE A 136 -18.08 0.45 -2.58
C ILE A 136 -17.68 1.92 -2.49
N ILE A 137 -18.41 2.69 -1.69
CA ILE A 137 -18.27 4.14 -1.61
C ILE A 137 -17.03 4.52 -0.79
N ASP A 138 -16.82 3.93 0.39
CA ASP A 138 -15.79 4.39 1.32
C ASP A 138 -14.40 3.79 1.05
N LEU A 139 -14.35 2.59 0.45
CA LEU A 139 -13.10 1.90 0.12
C LEU A 139 -12.76 2.03 -1.37
N TYR A 140 -13.62 1.54 -2.27
CA TYR A 140 -13.25 1.39 -3.68
C TYR A 140 -13.20 2.71 -4.44
N VAL A 141 -14.14 3.63 -4.22
CA VAL A 141 -14.13 4.94 -4.93
C VAL A 141 -12.88 5.77 -4.58
N PRO A 142 -12.50 5.99 -3.30
CA PRO A 142 -11.24 6.65 -2.95
C PRO A 142 -9.99 5.98 -3.53
N ILE A 143 -9.91 4.63 -3.54
CA ILE A 143 -8.81 3.88 -4.17
C ILE A 143 -8.71 4.22 -5.67
N VAL A 144 -9.83 4.21 -6.39
CA VAL A 144 -9.87 4.57 -7.82
C VAL A 144 -9.44 6.04 -8.03
N LEU A 145 -9.91 6.96 -7.19
CA LEU A 145 -9.57 8.39 -7.29
C LEU A 145 -8.07 8.64 -7.05
N TYR A 146 -7.46 8.05 -6.03
CA TYR A 146 -6.01 8.14 -5.83
C TYR A 146 -5.21 7.48 -6.95
N THR A 147 -5.67 6.34 -7.47
CA THR A 147 -5.01 5.66 -8.59
C THR A 147 -5.04 6.52 -9.86
N ALA A 148 -6.20 7.10 -10.19
CA ALA A 148 -6.35 8.04 -11.29
C ALA A 148 -5.49 9.30 -11.09
N LEU A 149 -5.32 9.76 -9.85
CA LEU A 149 -4.45 10.88 -9.52
C LEU A 149 -2.97 10.54 -9.75
N VAL A 150 -2.49 9.37 -9.33
CA VAL A 150 -1.12 8.90 -9.59
C VAL A 150 -0.86 8.82 -11.10
N VAL A 151 -1.76 8.20 -11.87
CA VAL A 151 -1.66 8.13 -13.33
C VAL A 151 -1.62 9.53 -13.96
N THR A 152 -2.48 10.44 -13.51
CA THR A 152 -2.50 11.84 -13.98
C THR A 152 -1.18 12.57 -13.66
N LEU A 153 -0.63 12.38 -12.47
CA LEU A 153 0.66 12.94 -12.06
C LEU A 153 1.82 12.38 -12.89
N LEU A 154 1.81 11.09 -13.23
CA LEU A 154 2.82 10.47 -14.08
C LEU A 154 2.75 11.02 -15.53
N LEU A 155 1.55 11.08 -16.11
CA LEU A 155 1.33 11.53 -17.48
C LEU A 155 1.57 13.03 -17.65
N MET A 156 0.90 13.89 -16.89
CA MET A 156 1.09 15.35 -16.97
C MET A 156 2.42 15.82 -16.38
N GLY A 157 2.98 15.07 -15.43
CA GLY A 157 4.24 15.41 -14.80
C GLY A 157 5.46 15.07 -15.66
N PHE A 158 5.45 13.93 -16.37
CA PHE A 158 6.68 13.37 -16.97
C PHE A 158 6.55 12.98 -18.44
N VAL A 159 5.40 12.46 -18.88
CA VAL A 159 5.23 11.98 -20.27
C VAL A 159 4.88 13.12 -21.23
N PHE A 160 4.07 14.08 -20.80
CA PHE A 160 3.68 15.25 -21.58
C PHE A 160 4.27 16.56 -21.01
N PRO A 161 5.61 16.78 -21.10
CA PRO A 161 6.16 18.10 -20.84
C PRO A 161 5.48 19.09 -21.78
N GLY A 162 4.74 20.05 -21.21
CA GLY A 162 3.95 20.99 -21.99
C GLY A 162 4.84 21.70 -22.99
N ARG A 163 4.51 21.60 -24.29
CA ARG A 163 5.21 22.35 -25.34
C ARG A 163 5.16 23.82 -24.94
N ALA A 164 6.32 24.40 -24.64
CA ALA A 164 6.47 25.85 -24.77
C ALA A 164 6.06 26.19 -26.20
N ALA A 165 5.23 27.23 -26.36
CA ALA A 165 4.87 27.70 -27.70
C ALA A 165 6.18 27.94 -28.47
N ALA A 166 6.31 27.34 -29.65
CA ALA A 166 7.52 27.46 -30.44
C ALA A 166 7.81 28.96 -30.64
N PRO A 167 9.05 29.43 -30.44
CA PRO A 167 9.45 30.73 -30.95
C PRO A 167 9.10 30.76 -32.45
N ALA A 168 8.42 31.82 -32.89
CA ALA A 168 8.03 31.95 -34.28
C ALA A 168 9.26 31.77 -35.18
N GLU A 169 9.16 30.74 -36.05
CA GLU A 169 10.07 30.36 -37.14
C GLU A 169 11.35 31.19 -37.24
N ALA A 170 12.33 30.88 -36.39
CA ALA A 170 13.68 31.39 -36.55
C ALA A 170 14.26 30.80 -37.84
N ALA A 171 14.43 31.66 -38.85
CA ALA A 171 15.04 31.30 -40.14
C ALA A 171 16.33 30.48 -39.94
N PRO A 172 16.65 29.54 -40.87
CA PRO A 172 17.76 28.61 -40.69
C PRO A 172 19.08 29.36 -40.46
N SER A 173 19.56 29.31 -39.21
CA SER A 173 20.81 29.95 -38.81
C SER A 173 21.97 29.18 -39.43
N ALA A 174 22.50 29.71 -40.52
CA ALA A 174 23.69 29.21 -41.21
C ALA A 174 24.98 29.53 -40.43
N ALA A 175 25.04 29.09 -39.16
CA ALA A 175 26.20 29.20 -38.28
C ALA A 175 26.11 28.20 -37.12
N ALA A 176 26.16 26.89 -37.41
CA ALA A 176 26.55 25.92 -36.39
C ALA A 176 28.04 26.15 -36.06
N PRO A 177 28.43 26.40 -34.80
CA PRO A 177 29.84 26.42 -34.43
C PRO A 177 30.45 25.05 -34.72
N ALA A 178 31.54 25.01 -35.49
CA ALA A 178 32.24 23.77 -35.75
C ALA A 178 32.77 23.20 -34.42
N LEU A 179 32.27 22.03 -34.03
CA LEU A 179 32.81 21.27 -32.90
C LEU A 179 34.30 20.97 -33.15
N PRO A 180 35.17 21.05 -32.12
CA PRO A 180 36.55 20.62 -32.26
C PRO A 180 36.61 19.14 -32.70
N ALA A 181 37.47 18.85 -33.67
CA ALA A 181 37.50 17.58 -34.43
C ALA A 181 38.06 16.36 -33.64
N THR A 182 37.86 16.33 -32.33
CA THR A 182 38.34 15.29 -31.41
C THR A 182 37.26 14.79 -30.43
N ALA A 183 35.99 15.07 -30.70
CA ALA A 183 34.89 14.33 -30.07
C ALA A 183 34.77 12.94 -30.73
N PRO A 184 34.66 11.83 -29.95
CA PRO A 184 34.35 10.53 -30.54
C PRO A 184 33.01 10.60 -31.28
N ALA A 185 32.90 9.87 -32.40
CA ALA A 185 31.71 9.91 -33.24
C ALA A 185 30.44 9.64 -32.42
N PRO A 186 29.35 10.42 -32.63
CA PRO A 186 28.12 10.23 -31.86
C PRO A 186 27.61 8.80 -32.00
N ALA A 187 27.32 8.16 -30.87
CA ALA A 187 26.73 6.82 -30.84
C ALA A 187 25.44 6.79 -31.67
N ASP A 188 25.13 5.63 -32.29
CA ASP A 188 23.98 5.48 -33.19
C ASP A 188 22.70 6.10 -32.59
N PRO A 189 22.19 7.22 -33.17
CA PRO A 189 21.03 7.91 -32.62
C PRO A 189 19.78 7.02 -32.59
N ARG A 190 19.70 6.00 -33.47
CA ARG A 190 18.61 5.03 -33.47
C ARG A 190 18.70 4.07 -32.29
N ALA A 191 19.91 3.66 -31.88
CA ALA A 191 20.12 2.89 -30.66
C ALA A 191 19.73 3.71 -29.42
N GLY A 192 20.09 5.00 -29.37
CA GLY A 192 19.65 5.92 -28.32
C GLY A 192 18.13 6.07 -28.24
N GLN A 193 17.46 6.30 -29.37
CA GLN A 193 16.00 6.39 -29.45
C GLN A 193 15.31 5.07 -29.01
N ARG A 194 15.82 3.91 -29.43
CA ARG A 194 15.34 2.59 -28.99
C ARG A 194 15.50 2.40 -27.49
N ALA A 195 16.64 2.79 -26.91
CA ALA A 195 16.86 2.74 -25.47
C ALA A 195 15.86 3.63 -24.70
N VAL A 196 15.59 4.85 -25.18
CA VAL A 196 14.57 5.71 -24.58
C VAL A 196 13.16 5.11 -24.69
N ALA A 197 12.79 4.52 -25.82
CA ALA A 197 11.49 3.85 -25.97
C ALA A 197 11.33 2.66 -25.00
N LEU A 198 12.37 1.82 -24.86
CA LEU A 198 12.40 0.73 -23.88
C LEU A 198 12.33 1.27 -22.44
N ALA A 199 12.97 2.39 -22.13
CA ALA A 199 12.91 3.01 -20.81
C ALA A 199 11.50 3.42 -20.37
N PHE A 200 10.61 3.74 -21.31
CA PHE A 200 9.18 4.00 -21.04
C PHE A 200 8.35 2.70 -21.02
N ALA A 201 8.59 1.78 -21.95
CA ALA A 201 7.75 0.60 -22.14
C ALA A 201 8.03 -0.53 -21.13
N THR A 202 9.30 -0.77 -20.77
CA THR A 202 9.69 -1.96 -19.98
C THR A 202 9.01 -2.04 -18.60
N PRO A 203 8.90 -0.97 -17.79
CA PRO A 203 8.21 -1.05 -16.50
C PRO A 203 6.71 -1.38 -16.65
N ILE A 204 6.05 -0.85 -17.69
CA ILE A 204 4.62 -1.06 -17.95
C ILE A 204 4.36 -2.50 -18.38
N ILE A 205 5.16 -3.02 -19.33
CA ILE A 205 5.05 -4.40 -19.81
C ILE A 205 5.34 -5.39 -18.68
N ALA A 206 6.36 -5.13 -17.86
CA ALA A 206 6.68 -5.97 -16.71
C ALA A 206 5.54 -5.99 -15.68
N ALA A 207 4.92 -4.85 -15.39
CA ALA A 207 3.77 -4.79 -14.49
C ALA A 207 2.55 -5.54 -15.06
N ALA A 208 2.26 -5.43 -16.35
CA ALA A 208 1.19 -6.18 -16.98
C ALA A 208 1.43 -7.70 -16.91
N ILE A 209 2.64 -8.17 -17.21
CA ILE A 209 3.02 -9.59 -17.09
C ILE A 209 2.91 -10.07 -15.64
N ALA A 210 3.39 -9.26 -14.68
CA ALA A 210 3.33 -9.58 -13.26
C ALA A 210 1.90 -9.75 -12.75
N LEU A 211 0.99 -8.85 -13.12
CA LEU A 211 -0.42 -8.92 -12.72
C LEU A 211 -1.14 -10.12 -13.33
N VAL A 212 -0.92 -10.42 -14.62
CA VAL A 212 -1.50 -11.61 -15.28
C VAL A 212 -1.00 -12.89 -14.63
N LEU A 213 0.30 -12.99 -14.34
CA LEU A 213 0.87 -14.16 -13.65
C LEU A 213 0.34 -14.30 -12.23
N GLY A 214 0.22 -13.18 -11.49
CA GLY A 214 -0.36 -13.16 -10.15
C GLY A 214 -1.80 -13.67 -10.13
N LEU A 215 -2.62 -13.24 -11.08
CA LEU A 215 -4.00 -13.69 -11.23
C LEU A 215 -4.09 -15.19 -11.53
N ILE A 216 -3.25 -15.71 -12.45
CA ILE A 216 -3.21 -17.15 -12.76
C ILE A 216 -2.83 -17.98 -11.51
N VAL A 217 -1.86 -17.52 -10.71
CA VAL A 217 -1.46 -18.21 -9.48
C VAL A 217 -2.58 -18.18 -8.44
N TYR A 218 -3.29 -17.05 -8.30
CA TYR A 218 -4.45 -16.93 -7.42
C TYR A 218 -5.57 -17.89 -7.83
N ASP A 219 -5.96 -17.91 -9.11
CA ASP A 219 -7.04 -18.76 -9.64
C ASP A 219 -6.76 -20.27 -9.47
N VAL A 220 -5.50 -20.68 -9.64
CA VAL A 220 -5.06 -22.08 -9.50
C VAL A 220 -4.99 -22.51 -8.03
N THR A 221 -4.54 -21.62 -7.13
CA THR A 221 -4.31 -21.98 -5.73
C THR A 221 -5.56 -21.83 -4.86
N ARG A 222 -6.36 -20.77 -5.04
CA ARG A 222 -7.51 -20.39 -4.18
C ARG A 222 -7.20 -20.34 -2.67
N THR A 223 -5.93 -20.26 -2.27
CA THR A 223 -5.49 -20.34 -0.87
C THR A 223 -4.97 -19.00 -0.36
N ALA A 224 -5.05 -18.78 0.96
CA ALA A 224 -4.58 -17.60 1.69
C ALA A 224 -3.04 -17.36 1.70
N LEU A 225 -2.30 -17.85 0.69
CA LEU A 225 -0.86 -17.65 0.52
C LEU A 225 -0.54 -16.31 -0.20
N GLU A 226 -1.38 -15.30 0.05
CA GLU A 226 -1.48 -14.04 -0.67
C GLU A 226 -0.16 -13.24 -0.67
N VAL A 227 0.54 -13.20 0.47
CA VAL A 227 1.79 -12.43 0.65
C VAL A 227 2.89 -12.91 -0.29
N TRP A 228 2.97 -14.21 -0.55
CA TRP A 228 3.94 -14.79 -1.49
C TRP A 228 3.59 -14.49 -2.94
N VAL A 229 2.29 -14.48 -3.29
CA VAL A 229 1.83 -14.04 -4.62
C VAL A 229 2.22 -12.58 -4.87
N TRP A 230 1.95 -11.70 -3.89
CA TRP A 230 2.37 -10.29 -3.95
C TRP A 230 3.89 -10.12 -4.05
N LEU A 231 4.67 -10.91 -3.31
CA LEU A 231 6.13 -10.88 -3.42
C LEU A 231 6.60 -11.21 -4.85
N VAL A 232 6.05 -12.25 -5.49
CA VAL A 232 6.39 -12.60 -6.89
C VAL A 232 6.00 -11.48 -7.85
N ILE A 233 4.78 -10.91 -7.73
CA ILE A 233 4.32 -9.78 -8.54
C ILE A 233 5.30 -8.60 -8.41
N LEU A 234 5.66 -8.23 -7.17
CA LEU A 234 6.53 -7.09 -6.90
C LEU A 234 7.98 -7.33 -7.33
N VAL A 235 8.49 -8.57 -7.27
CA VAL A 235 9.81 -8.93 -7.84
C VAL A 235 9.84 -8.68 -9.34
N LEU A 236 8.81 -9.11 -10.08
CA LEU A 236 8.72 -8.89 -11.53
C LEU A 236 8.61 -7.40 -11.88
N ILE A 237 7.83 -6.63 -11.12
CA ILE A 237 7.73 -5.17 -11.27
C ILE A 237 9.09 -4.50 -10.98
N ALA A 238 9.79 -4.89 -9.91
CA ALA A 238 11.09 -4.34 -9.56
C ALA A 238 12.13 -4.58 -10.67
N VAL A 239 12.17 -5.78 -11.25
CA VAL A 239 13.02 -6.08 -12.41
C VAL A 239 12.68 -5.19 -13.60
N GLY A 240 11.39 -5.00 -13.90
CA GLY A 240 10.93 -4.09 -14.96
C GLY A 240 11.37 -2.64 -14.76
N VAL A 241 11.24 -2.11 -13.55
CA VAL A 241 11.66 -0.75 -13.17
C VAL A 241 13.19 -0.62 -13.20
N ALA A 242 13.94 -1.62 -12.74
CA ALA A 242 15.40 -1.64 -12.82
C ALA A 242 15.88 -1.62 -14.29
N LEU A 243 15.30 -2.46 -15.15
CA LEU A 243 15.60 -2.48 -16.58
C LEU A 243 15.23 -1.16 -17.27
N GLY A 244 14.06 -0.59 -16.96
CA GLY A 244 13.66 0.73 -17.46
C GLY A 244 14.64 1.84 -17.06
N THR A 245 15.13 1.80 -15.82
CA THR A 245 16.16 2.71 -15.31
C THR A 245 17.50 2.54 -16.05
N ALA A 246 17.93 1.30 -16.31
CA ALA A 246 19.14 1.00 -17.08
C ALA A 246 19.02 1.47 -18.54
N PHE A 247 17.88 1.24 -19.18
CA PHE A 247 17.60 1.74 -20.54
C PHE A 247 17.54 3.28 -20.61
N ALA A 248 16.99 3.95 -19.59
CA ALA A 248 16.96 5.40 -19.52
C ALA A 248 18.37 6.01 -19.59
N ARG A 249 19.35 5.38 -18.92
CA ARG A 249 20.76 5.82 -18.98
C ARG A 249 21.40 5.54 -20.33
N ARG A 250 21.25 4.34 -20.88
CA ARG A 250 21.74 4.05 -22.25
C ARG A 250 21.21 5.06 -23.27
N GLY A 251 19.96 5.54 -23.09
CA GLY A 251 19.39 6.64 -23.85
C GLY A 251 20.07 7.99 -23.61
N GLN A 252 20.38 8.35 -22.36
CA GLN A 252 21.11 9.58 -22.00
C GLN A 252 22.57 9.57 -22.47
N ASP A 253 23.25 8.43 -22.35
CA ASP A 253 24.65 8.26 -22.76
C ASP A 253 24.77 8.37 -24.30
N ALA A 254 23.78 7.86 -25.05
CA ALA A 254 23.78 7.89 -26.52
C ALA A 254 23.24 9.20 -27.13
N LEU A 255 22.23 9.85 -26.51
CA LEU A 255 21.60 11.08 -27.02
C LEU A 255 22.13 12.36 -26.36
N GLY A 256 22.98 12.23 -25.35
CA GLY A 256 23.45 13.34 -24.51
C GLY A 256 22.51 13.63 -23.33
N SER A 257 23.09 14.05 -22.21
CA SER A 257 22.38 14.35 -20.96
C SER A 257 21.36 15.48 -21.06
N GLN A 258 21.47 16.35 -22.07
CA GLN A 258 20.53 17.44 -22.36
C GLN A 258 19.32 16.99 -23.21
N ALA A 259 19.29 15.77 -23.74
CA ALA A 259 18.18 15.28 -24.54
C ALA A 259 16.89 15.21 -23.68
N PRO A 260 15.85 16.02 -23.95
CA PRO A 260 14.73 16.21 -23.03
C PRO A 260 13.92 14.92 -22.82
N VAL A 261 13.83 14.07 -23.84
CA VAL A 261 13.09 12.79 -23.79
C VAL A 261 13.84 11.75 -22.93
N ALA A 262 15.17 11.68 -23.03
CA ALA A 262 16.00 10.80 -22.20
C ALA A 262 16.03 11.29 -20.73
N GLY A 263 16.07 12.62 -20.53
CA GLY A 263 15.84 13.26 -19.24
C GLY A 263 14.50 12.84 -18.62
N ALA A 264 13.40 13.00 -19.36
CA ALA A 264 12.06 12.61 -18.92
C ALA A 264 11.96 11.12 -18.54
N ALA A 265 12.52 10.22 -19.35
CA ALA A 265 12.56 8.79 -19.07
C ALA A 265 13.28 8.47 -17.74
N SER A 266 14.43 9.11 -17.48
CA SER A 266 15.19 8.92 -16.24
C SER A 266 14.45 9.43 -15.00
N VAL A 267 13.72 10.54 -15.14
CA VAL A 267 12.91 11.12 -14.05
C VAL A 267 11.70 10.25 -13.78
N LEU A 268 10.98 9.80 -14.82
CA LEU A 268 9.82 8.90 -14.67
C LEU A 268 10.22 7.61 -13.95
N ASN A 269 11.29 6.94 -14.41
CA ASN A 269 11.76 5.70 -13.78
C ASN A 269 12.16 5.91 -12.31
N PHE A 270 12.77 7.05 -11.95
CA PHE A 270 13.03 7.38 -10.55
C PHE A 270 11.74 7.55 -9.73
N VAL A 271 10.70 8.19 -10.28
CA VAL A 271 9.40 8.29 -9.58
C VAL A 271 8.77 6.91 -9.41
N LEU A 272 8.86 6.02 -10.41
CA LEU A 272 8.40 4.65 -10.30
C LEU A 272 9.14 3.86 -9.20
N VAL A 273 10.46 4.05 -9.05
CA VAL A 273 11.23 3.46 -7.93
C VAL A 273 10.73 3.95 -6.58
N VAL A 274 10.48 5.26 -6.44
CA VAL A 274 10.01 5.84 -5.16
C VAL A 274 8.60 5.33 -4.84
N VAL A 275 7.69 5.32 -5.82
CA VAL A 275 6.33 4.76 -5.70
C VAL A 275 6.37 3.27 -5.34
N PHE A 276 7.22 2.48 -6.01
CA PHE A 276 7.41 1.06 -5.70
C PHE A 276 7.93 0.84 -4.27
N ALA A 277 8.93 1.62 -3.84
CA ALA A 277 9.50 1.48 -2.52
C ALA A 277 8.48 1.79 -1.42
N VAL A 278 7.62 2.80 -1.62
CA VAL A 278 6.51 3.13 -0.72
C VAL A 278 5.47 2.01 -0.68
N ALA A 279 5.07 1.47 -1.84
CA ALA A 279 4.15 0.34 -1.94
C ALA A 279 4.67 -0.88 -1.19
N ALA A 280 5.85 -1.39 -1.58
CA ALA A 280 6.45 -2.59 -1.01
C ALA A 280 6.78 -2.45 0.48
N SER A 281 7.20 -1.27 0.95
CA SER A 281 7.43 -1.03 2.39
C SER A 281 6.12 -0.97 3.19
N SER A 282 5.05 -0.40 2.61
CA SER A 282 3.74 -0.34 3.28
C SER A 282 3.11 -1.73 3.39
N MET A 283 3.18 -2.54 2.32
CA MET A 283 2.72 -3.93 2.34
C MET A 283 3.58 -4.80 3.28
N SER A 284 4.91 -4.63 3.27
CA SER A 284 5.82 -5.27 4.22
C SER A 284 5.42 -4.99 5.67
N LEU A 285 5.17 -3.73 6.02
CA LEU A 285 4.74 -3.36 7.37
C LEU A 285 3.35 -3.91 7.70
N GLY A 286 2.39 -3.82 6.78
CA GLY A 286 1.03 -4.34 6.96
C GLY A 286 1.00 -5.84 7.22
N TYR A 287 1.62 -6.64 6.34
CA TYR A 287 1.69 -8.08 6.52
C TYR A 287 2.58 -8.48 7.71
N GLY A 288 3.64 -7.72 8.03
CA GLY A 288 4.46 -7.95 9.21
C GLY A 288 3.70 -7.73 10.52
N ILE A 289 2.89 -6.68 10.60
CA ILE A 289 1.97 -6.45 11.72
C ILE A 289 0.92 -7.56 11.79
N ALA A 290 0.29 -7.90 10.67
CA ALA A 290 -0.73 -8.95 10.62
C ALA A 290 -0.20 -10.32 11.05
N ALA A 291 1.03 -10.68 10.64
CA ALA A 291 1.70 -11.89 11.08
C ALA A 291 1.87 -11.91 12.62
N VAL A 292 2.34 -10.81 13.21
CA VAL A 292 2.49 -10.71 14.69
C VAL A 292 1.13 -10.74 15.39
N SER A 293 0.15 -9.98 14.91
CA SER A 293 -1.21 -9.98 15.47
C SER A 293 -1.87 -11.36 15.40
N GLY A 294 -1.64 -12.12 14.33
CA GLY A 294 -2.18 -13.48 14.15
C GLY A 294 -1.57 -14.56 15.07
N LEU A 295 -0.55 -14.23 15.87
CA LEU A 295 -0.12 -15.05 17.02
C LEU A 295 -1.03 -14.87 18.23
N SER A 296 -1.66 -13.70 18.38
CA SER A 296 -2.69 -13.51 19.40
C SER A 296 -3.94 -14.25 18.95
N ILE A 297 -4.44 -15.13 19.80
CA ILE A 297 -5.72 -15.81 19.63
C ILE A 297 -6.56 -15.59 20.88
N SER A 298 -7.86 -15.45 20.71
CA SER A 298 -8.83 -15.44 21.82
C SER A 298 -9.92 -16.46 21.52
N PRO A 299 -9.60 -17.78 21.53
CA PRO A 299 -10.52 -18.80 21.08
C PRO A 299 -11.81 -18.78 21.91
N ASN A 300 -12.94 -18.76 21.23
CA ASN A 300 -14.25 -18.88 21.86
C ASN A 300 -15.06 -19.99 21.17
N LEU A 301 -15.83 -20.70 21.97
CA LEU A 301 -16.84 -21.65 21.55
C LEU A 301 -18.09 -21.35 22.39
N SER A 302 -19.14 -20.91 21.73
CA SER A 302 -20.42 -20.55 22.33
C SER A 302 -21.49 -21.51 21.88
N LEU A 303 -22.37 -21.90 22.80
CA LEU A 303 -23.51 -22.74 22.53
C LEU A 303 -24.77 -22.03 23.03
N SER A 304 -25.77 -21.89 22.18
CA SER A 304 -27.00 -21.16 22.48
C SER A 304 -28.25 -21.89 21.98
N ALA A 305 -29.38 -21.62 22.63
CA ALA A 305 -30.70 -22.12 22.30
C ALA A 305 -31.71 -20.96 22.19
N TYR A 306 -32.53 -20.95 21.14
CA TYR A 306 -33.60 -19.96 20.94
C TYR A 306 -34.78 -20.53 20.13
N ALA A 307 -35.88 -19.78 20.04
CA ALA A 307 -37.01 -20.06 19.15
C ALA A 307 -37.02 -19.11 17.94
N ASP A 308 -37.70 -19.54 16.86
CA ASP A 308 -37.96 -18.74 15.63
C ASP A 308 -38.52 -17.33 15.93
N GLU A 309 -39.35 -17.19 16.98
CA GLU A 309 -39.77 -15.89 17.49
C GLU A 309 -38.98 -15.57 18.77
N GLN A 310 -38.00 -14.64 18.68
CA GLN A 310 -37.42 -13.95 19.84
C GLN A 310 -38.45 -13.02 20.50
N LYS A 311 -39.45 -13.62 21.16
CA LYS A 311 -40.32 -12.94 22.11
C LYS A 311 -39.65 -13.01 23.47
N PHE A 312 -38.98 -11.91 23.84
CA PHE A 312 -38.83 -11.57 25.25
C PHE A 312 -40.18 -11.68 25.93
N ASP A 313 -40.22 -12.20 27.15
CA ASP A 313 -41.45 -12.24 27.93
C ASP A 313 -41.93 -10.81 28.28
N GLU A 314 -43.12 -10.70 28.88
CA GLU A 314 -43.69 -9.40 29.27
C GLU A 314 -42.83 -8.62 30.29
N THR A 315 -41.75 -9.22 30.81
CA THR A 315 -40.80 -8.61 31.75
C THR A 315 -39.44 -8.26 31.10
N GLY A 316 -39.23 -8.59 29.84
CA GLY A 316 -37.97 -8.34 29.12
C GLY A 316 -36.90 -9.41 29.34
N VAL A 317 -37.28 -10.60 29.85
CA VAL A 317 -36.38 -11.73 30.08
C VAL A 317 -36.53 -12.73 28.92
N MET A 318 -35.44 -13.44 28.59
CA MET A 318 -35.51 -14.54 27.62
C MET A 318 -36.39 -15.67 28.18
N PRO A 319 -37.31 -16.25 27.38
CA PRO A 319 -38.06 -17.42 27.81
C PRO A 319 -37.08 -18.54 28.16
N THR A 320 -37.35 -19.26 29.24
CA THR A 320 -36.54 -20.39 29.72
C THR A 320 -37.14 -21.74 29.34
N GLU A 321 -38.31 -21.74 28.69
CA GLU A 321 -39.04 -22.89 28.18
C GLU A 321 -39.25 -22.74 26.67
N PHE A 322 -38.93 -23.79 25.91
CA PHE A 322 -38.96 -23.79 24.45
C PHE A 322 -39.64 -25.06 23.93
N VAL A 323 -40.40 -24.93 22.85
CA VAL A 323 -40.82 -26.06 22.00
C VAL A 323 -39.91 -26.05 20.79
N ASP A 324 -39.22 -27.17 20.53
CA ASP A 324 -38.27 -27.37 19.44
C ASP A 324 -37.23 -26.24 19.25
N PRO A 325 -36.39 -25.94 20.27
CA PRO A 325 -35.40 -24.88 20.17
C PRO A 325 -34.36 -25.12 19.07
N HIS A 326 -33.98 -24.04 18.41
CA HIS A 326 -32.79 -23.96 17.56
C HIS A 326 -31.56 -23.94 18.46
N ILE A 327 -30.68 -24.93 18.28
CA ILE A 327 -29.36 -25.00 18.89
C ILE A 327 -28.35 -24.42 17.91
N SER A 328 -27.77 -23.27 18.25
CA SER A 328 -26.74 -22.60 17.46
C SER A 328 -25.37 -22.77 18.13
N LEU A 329 -24.44 -23.31 17.35
CA LEU A 329 -23.03 -23.42 17.71
C LEU A 329 -22.26 -22.33 16.98
N TRP A 330 -21.65 -21.44 17.75
CA TRP A 330 -20.79 -20.38 17.23
C TRP A 330 -19.37 -20.55 17.75
N GLY A 331 -18.37 -20.31 16.89
CA GLY A 331 -16.97 -20.44 17.27
C GLY A 331 -16.08 -19.42 16.56
N SER A 332 -15.04 -18.96 17.25
CA SER A 332 -14.03 -18.05 16.69
C SER A 332 -12.63 -18.37 17.21
N ASP A 333 -11.63 -17.99 16.42
CA ASP A 333 -10.21 -18.30 16.66
C ASP A 333 -9.93 -19.80 16.87
N LEU A 334 -10.70 -20.66 16.17
CA LEU A 334 -10.55 -22.12 16.19
C LEU A 334 -9.52 -22.60 15.16
N LYS A 335 -9.07 -23.85 15.28
CA LYS A 335 -8.10 -24.47 14.38
C LYS A 335 -8.70 -24.71 12.99
N ARG A 336 -8.13 -24.10 11.95
CA ARG A 336 -8.59 -24.26 10.55
C ARG A 336 -8.69 -25.74 10.16
N GLY A 337 -9.85 -26.14 9.65
CA GLY A 337 -10.10 -27.51 9.20
C GLY A 337 -10.23 -28.56 10.31
N SER A 338 -10.30 -28.18 11.59
CA SER A 338 -10.86 -29.08 12.61
C SER A 338 -12.39 -29.08 12.54
N THR A 339 -13.01 -30.14 13.06
CA THR A 339 -14.46 -30.19 13.29
C THR A 339 -14.76 -29.77 14.72
N ALA A 340 -15.84 -29.01 14.93
CA ALA A 340 -16.49 -28.87 16.22
C ALA A 340 -17.77 -29.71 16.24
N THR A 341 -18.05 -30.37 17.36
CA THR A 341 -19.23 -31.23 17.55
C THR A 341 -20.08 -30.72 18.70
N VAL A 342 -21.39 -31.00 18.66
CA VAL A 342 -22.26 -30.92 19.83
C VAL A 342 -22.80 -32.31 20.13
N ASP A 343 -22.46 -32.81 21.30
CA ASP A 343 -22.86 -34.13 21.80
C ASP A 343 -23.96 -33.96 22.87
N LEU A 344 -24.92 -34.88 22.95
CA LEU A 344 -26.05 -34.84 23.88
C LEU A 344 -25.97 -36.03 24.86
N GLU A 345 -25.87 -35.74 26.16
CA GLU A 345 -25.85 -36.77 27.21
C GLU A 345 -27.04 -36.61 28.17
N PRO A 346 -27.78 -37.68 28.54
CA PRO A 346 -27.68 -39.04 28.01
C PRO A 346 -28.24 -39.14 26.59
N GLY A 347 -27.58 -39.90 25.71
CA GLY A 347 -27.99 -40.04 24.31
C GLY A 347 -27.16 -41.09 23.57
N ASP A 348 -27.41 -41.24 22.27
CA ASP A 348 -26.55 -42.03 21.40
C ASP A 348 -25.18 -41.35 21.23
N ALA A 349 -24.12 -42.15 21.04
CA ALA A 349 -22.75 -41.66 20.87
C ALA A 349 -22.49 -41.07 19.46
N GLN A 350 -23.44 -40.30 18.93
CA GLN A 350 -23.34 -39.55 17.68
C GLN A 350 -23.64 -38.07 17.96
N PRO A 351 -22.84 -37.14 17.43
CA PRO A 351 -23.07 -35.72 17.65
C PRO A 351 -24.36 -35.28 16.94
N ILE A 352 -25.18 -34.48 17.62
CA ILE A 352 -26.41 -33.89 17.05
C ILE A 352 -26.11 -32.75 16.06
N LEU A 353 -24.90 -32.20 16.12
CA LEU A 353 -24.39 -31.14 15.25
C LEU A 353 -22.90 -31.37 14.98
N THR A 354 -22.45 -31.17 13.75
CA THR A 354 -21.02 -31.18 13.39
C THR A 354 -20.74 -30.08 12.39
N ALA A 355 -19.88 -29.14 12.79
CA ALA A 355 -19.47 -27.99 11.98
C ALA A 355 -17.97 -28.09 11.65
N THR A 356 -17.55 -27.66 10.46
CA THR A 356 -16.12 -27.59 10.09
C THR A 356 -15.62 -26.16 10.23
N VAL A 357 -14.52 -25.94 10.95
CA VAL A 357 -13.89 -24.62 11.09
C VAL A 357 -13.38 -24.14 9.72
N ASP A 358 -13.82 -22.95 9.34
CA ASP A 358 -13.59 -22.38 8.02
C ASP A 358 -12.15 -21.86 7.79
N GLY A 359 -11.92 -21.24 6.63
CA GLY A 359 -10.65 -20.58 6.29
C GLY A 359 -10.33 -19.34 7.14
N ALA A 360 -11.32 -18.69 7.76
CA ALA A 360 -11.16 -17.53 8.62
C ALA A 360 -11.17 -17.85 10.14
N ARG A 361 -11.10 -19.14 10.52
CA ARG A 361 -11.07 -19.63 11.92
C ARG A 361 -12.38 -19.45 12.70
N TRP A 362 -13.51 -19.31 12.02
CA TRP A 362 -14.82 -19.26 12.65
C TRP A 362 -15.71 -20.40 12.16
N LEU A 363 -16.83 -20.59 12.85
CA LEU A 363 -17.95 -21.41 12.41
C LEU A 363 -19.25 -20.84 12.98
N SER A 364 -20.34 -21.12 12.28
CA SER A 364 -21.70 -20.90 12.73
C SER A 364 -22.54 -22.00 12.09
N GLU A 365 -23.15 -22.86 12.88
CA GLU A 365 -23.98 -23.97 12.41
C GLU A 365 -25.16 -24.17 13.36
N GLU A 366 -26.32 -24.52 12.82
CA GLU A 366 -27.59 -24.54 13.55
C GLU A 366 -28.35 -25.84 13.29
N THR A 367 -29.02 -26.36 14.31
CA THR A 367 -29.95 -27.49 14.20
C THR A 367 -31.14 -27.29 15.12
N ILE A 368 -32.25 -27.99 14.86
CA ILE A 368 -33.45 -27.94 15.71
C ILE A 368 -33.43 -29.15 16.64
N LEU A 369 -33.39 -28.93 17.95
CA LEU A 369 -33.50 -29.99 18.94
C LEU A 369 -34.96 -30.27 19.24
N ARG A 370 -35.49 -31.34 18.65
CA ARG A 370 -36.88 -31.74 18.83
C ARG A 370 -37.10 -32.38 20.19
N GLY A 371 -38.04 -31.83 20.95
CA GLY A 371 -38.39 -32.38 22.27
C GLY A 371 -39.07 -33.75 22.17
N GLU A 372 -39.78 -33.99 21.07
CA GLU A 372 -40.50 -35.24 20.77
C GLU A 372 -39.58 -36.47 20.57
N ASP A 373 -38.32 -36.24 20.18
CA ASP A 373 -37.32 -37.30 19.96
C ASP A 373 -36.60 -37.72 21.26
N LEU A 374 -36.87 -37.03 22.39
CA LEU A 374 -36.18 -37.22 23.67
C LEU A 374 -37.11 -37.73 24.76
N ALA A 375 -36.59 -38.62 25.62
CA ALA A 375 -37.32 -39.03 26.82
C ALA A 375 -37.37 -37.89 27.85
N PRO A 376 -38.43 -37.74 28.66
CA PRO A 376 -38.46 -36.77 29.74
C PRO A 376 -37.32 -37.01 30.74
N GLY A 377 -36.55 -35.96 31.05
CA GLY A 377 -35.31 -36.08 31.82
C GLY A 377 -34.37 -34.89 31.70
N ALA A 378 -33.27 -34.92 32.44
CA ALA A 378 -32.21 -33.91 32.38
C ALA A 378 -31.11 -34.33 31.39
N TYR A 379 -30.64 -33.37 30.59
CA TYR A 379 -29.62 -33.55 29.57
C TYR A 379 -28.55 -32.45 29.65
N VAL A 380 -27.39 -32.74 29.08
CA VAL A 380 -26.27 -31.82 28.87
C VAL A 380 -25.88 -31.86 27.41
N LEU A 381 -25.93 -30.70 26.75
CA LEU A 381 -25.29 -30.48 25.46
C LEU A 381 -23.83 -30.09 25.71
N THR A 382 -22.89 -30.81 25.12
CA THR A 382 -21.46 -30.50 25.18
C THR A 382 -20.95 -30.15 23.80
N ALA A 383 -20.68 -28.88 23.56
CA ALA A 383 -19.96 -28.42 22.39
C ALA A 383 -18.46 -28.62 22.59
N THR A 384 -17.77 -29.28 21.66
CA THR A 384 -16.31 -29.49 21.68
C THR A 384 -15.67 -28.96 20.40
N GLY A 385 -14.56 -28.22 20.52
CA GLY A 385 -13.75 -27.74 19.40
C GLY A 385 -12.25 -27.74 19.72
N GLU A 386 -11.40 -27.51 18.71
CA GLU A 386 -9.94 -27.46 18.88
C GLU A 386 -9.40 -26.05 18.64
N ALA A 387 -8.62 -25.54 19.58
CA ALA A 387 -7.87 -24.30 19.46
C ALA A 387 -6.65 -24.45 18.52
N PRO A 388 -6.15 -23.37 17.90
CA PRO A 388 -4.93 -23.40 17.07
C PRO A 388 -3.65 -23.82 17.81
N ASP A 389 -3.65 -23.79 19.16
CA ASP A 389 -2.57 -24.30 20.01
C ASP A 389 -2.67 -25.82 20.29
N GLY A 390 -3.73 -26.48 19.80
CA GLY A 390 -4.02 -27.90 19.98
C GLY A 390 -4.79 -28.25 21.26
N GLN A 391 -5.23 -27.26 22.05
CA GLN A 391 -6.09 -27.52 23.21
C GLN A 391 -7.55 -27.71 22.80
N ALA A 392 -8.22 -28.67 23.44
CA ALA A 392 -9.67 -28.77 23.35
C ALA A 392 -10.33 -27.60 24.10
N ILE A 393 -11.41 -27.07 23.52
CA ILE A 393 -12.32 -26.09 24.10
C ILE A 393 -13.67 -26.78 24.23
N THR A 394 -14.31 -26.64 25.38
CA THR A 394 -15.63 -27.23 25.64
C THR A 394 -16.57 -26.20 26.23
N SER A 395 -17.76 -26.05 25.64
CA SER A 395 -18.87 -25.28 26.22
C SER A 395 -20.05 -26.22 26.50
N THR A 396 -20.75 -26.03 27.62
CA THR A 396 -21.76 -26.98 28.10
C THR A 396 -23.05 -26.29 28.48
N LEU A 397 -24.15 -26.62 27.80
CA LEU A 397 -25.49 -26.09 28.06
C LEU A 397 -26.37 -27.17 28.68
N ARG A 398 -27.05 -26.87 29.80
CA ARG A 398 -27.92 -27.82 30.50
C ARG A 398 -29.38 -27.60 30.13
N LEU A 399 -30.11 -28.67 29.92
CA LEU A 399 -31.55 -28.61 29.63
C LEU A 399 -32.31 -29.76 30.31
N THR A 400 -33.61 -29.58 30.47
CA THR A 400 -34.54 -30.59 31.00
C THR A 400 -35.73 -30.72 30.06
N VAL A 401 -36.00 -31.92 29.57
CA VAL A 401 -37.18 -32.21 28.75
C VAL A 401 -38.33 -32.62 29.66
N THR A 402 -39.46 -31.93 29.56
CA THR A 402 -40.67 -32.22 30.35
C THR A 402 -41.47 -33.39 29.75
N GLU A 403 -42.44 -33.92 30.50
CA GLU A 403 -43.40 -34.90 29.97
C GLU A 403 -44.22 -34.36 28.78
N GLY A 404 -44.28 -33.04 28.59
CA GLY A 404 -44.92 -32.37 27.46
C GLY A 404 -44.00 -32.14 26.25
N SER A 405 -42.80 -32.74 26.22
CA SER A 405 -41.78 -32.50 25.17
C SER A 405 -41.28 -31.05 25.11
N THR A 406 -41.42 -30.27 26.19
CA THR A 406 -40.89 -28.90 26.29
C THR A 406 -39.47 -28.94 26.83
N VAL A 407 -38.56 -28.18 26.22
CA VAL A 407 -37.16 -28.03 26.65
C VAL A 407 -37.06 -26.85 27.60
N VAL A 408 -36.57 -27.09 28.82
CA VAL A 408 -36.45 -26.08 29.88
C VAL A 408 -34.98 -25.91 30.29
N PHE A 409 -34.51 -24.67 30.41
CA PHE A 409 -33.14 -24.33 30.82
C PHE A 409 -33.11 -24.02 32.33
N PRO A 410 -32.69 -24.96 33.20
CA PRO A 410 -32.91 -24.88 34.64
C PRO A 410 -32.10 -23.78 35.34
N ASP A 411 -30.96 -23.40 34.76
CA ASP A 411 -30.09 -22.34 35.26
C ASP A 411 -30.52 -20.94 34.72
N GLY A 412 -31.58 -20.86 33.90
CA GLY A 412 -32.06 -19.64 33.24
C GLY A 412 -31.21 -19.17 32.05
N GLU A 413 -30.01 -19.72 31.90
CA GLU A 413 -29.07 -19.46 30.82
C GLU A 413 -29.37 -20.38 29.63
N ALA A 414 -29.99 -19.84 28.58
CA ALA A 414 -30.13 -20.51 27.28
C ALA A 414 -28.89 -20.30 26.37
N SER A 415 -27.81 -19.69 26.88
CA SER A 415 -26.56 -19.46 26.16
C SER A 415 -25.36 -19.59 27.10
N THR A 416 -24.28 -20.19 26.60
CA THR A 416 -23.03 -20.37 27.36
C THR A 416 -21.82 -19.91 26.55
N ASP A 417 -21.33 -18.72 26.89
CA ASP A 417 -20.05 -18.21 26.41
C ASP A 417 -18.91 -18.68 27.31
N MET A 418 -17.89 -19.34 26.72
CA MET A 418 -16.62 -19.45 27.42
C MET A 418 -15.95 -18.06 27.50
N PRO A 419 -15.44 -17.63 28.65
CA PRO A 419 -14.68 -16.39 28.73
C PRO A 419 -13.44 -16.51 27.84
N SER A 420 -13.34 -15.62 26.84
CA SER A 420 -12.29 -15.63 25.83
C SER A 420 -10.93 -15.23 26.41
N VAL A 421 -10.24 -16.22 27.00
CA VAL A 421 -8.88 -16.04 27.52
C VAL A 421 -7.92 -15.87 26.34
N SER A 422 -7.44 -14.64 26.15
CA SER A 422 -6.43 -14.36 25.14
C SER A 422 -5.12 -15.10 25.42
N ARG A 423 -4.56 -15.72 24.38
CA ARG A 423 -3.33 -16.53 24.39
C ARG A 423 -2.43 -16.11 23.24
N ILE A 424 -1.14 -16.43 23.37
CA ILE A 424 -0.15 -16.19 22.33
C ILE A 424 0.36 -17.54 21.83
N LEU A 425 0.21 -17.79 20.53
CA LEU A 425 0.73 -18.97 19.85
C LEU A 425 2.27 -19.00 19.88
N PRO A 426 2.89 -20.19 20.01
CA PRO A 426 4.33 -20.32 19.90
C PRO A 426 4.81 -19.96 18.48
N ILE A 427 5.96 -19.28 18.40
CA ILE A 427 6.63 -18.98 17.13
C ILE A 427 6.96 -20.30 16.42
N SER A 428 6.25 -20.59 15.33
CA SER A 428 6.43 -21.80 14.54
C SER A 428 7.17 -21.52 13.23
N ALA A 429 7.77 -22.56 12.65
CA ALA A 429 8.35 -22.46 11.30
C ALA A 429 7.28 -22.12 10.25
N GLY A 430 6.06 -22.66 10.39
CA GLY A 430 4.94 -22.36 9.50
C GLY A 430 4.58 -20.88 9.49
N TRP A 431 4.46 -20.26 10.67
CA TRP A 431 4.25 -18.82 10.82
C TRP A 431 5.42 -18.00 10.25
N PHE A 432 6.66 -18.39 10.56
CA PHE A 432 7.83 -17.65 10.11
C PHE A 432 7.95 -17.66 8.57
N PHE A 433 7.82 -18.82 7.92
CA PHE A 433 7.97 -18.94 6.47
C PHE A 433 6.69 -18.56 5.70
N GLY A 434 5.51 -18.80 6.27
CA GLY A 434 4.22 -18.46 5.67
C GLY A 434 3.93 -16.97 5.69
N ASP A 435 4.07 -16.35 6.87
CA ASP A 435 3.51 -15.01 7.15
C ASP A 435 4.60 -13.94 7.27
N LEU A 436 5.60 -14.15 8.14
CA LEU A 436 6.58 -13.11 8.48
C LEU A 436 7.69 -12.92 7.43
N LEU A 437 8.29 -14.00 6.95
CA LEU A 437 9.41 -13.95 6.00
C LEU A 437 9.06 -13.23 4.69
N PRO A 438 7.94 -13.52 3.99
CA PRO A 438 7.64 -12.81 2.74
C PRO A 438 7.42 -11.31 2.99
N ALA A 439 6.85 -10.92 4.13
CA ALA A 439 6.74 -9.52 4.53
C ALA A 439 8.14 -8.88 4.67
N GLY A 440 9.11 -9.56 5.31
CA GLY A 440 10.50 -9.09 5.37
C GLY A 440 11.19 -9.00 4.00
N LEU A 441 10.92 -9.94 3.10
CA LEU A 441 11.46 -9.95 1.74
C LEU A 441 10.94 -8.78 0.88
N LEU A 442 9.69 -8.33 1.09
CA LEU A 442 9.15 -7.13 0.44
C LEU A 442 9.95 -5.86 0.78
N LEU A 443 10.35 -5.68 2.04
CA LEU A 443 11.20 -4.55 2.46
C LEU A 443 12.60 -4.67 1.85
N LEU A 444 13.20 -5.86 1.88
CA LEU A 444 14.51 -6.11 1.28
C LEU A 444 14.51 -5.81 -0.23
N LEU A 445 13.43 -6.16 -0.93
CA LEU A 445 13.22 -5.86 -2.34
C LEU A 445 13.16 -4.35 -2.61
N ALA A 446 12.41 -3.60 -1.80
CA ALA A 446 12.35 -2.13 -1.88
C ALA A 446 13.73 -1.48 -1.70
N LEU A 447 14.48 -1.92 -0.67
CA LEU A 447 15.84 -1.46 -0.40
C LEU A 447 16.82 -1.82 -1.53
N CYS A 448 16.70 -3.01 -2.11
CA CYS A 448 17.53 -3.46 -3.22
C CYS A 448 17.27 -2.63 -4.50
N LEU A 449 16.00 -2.35 -4.84
CA LEU A 449 15.65 -1.53 -6.00
C LEU A 449 16.13 -0.08 -5.82
N LEU A 450 15.97 0.50 -4.62
CA LEU A 450 16.54 1.81 -4.29
C LEU A 450 18.07 1.80 -4.43
N ALA A 451 18.77 0.83 -3.84
CA ALA A 451 20.22 0.76 -3.86
C ALA A 451 20.78 0.59 -5.29
N THR A 452 20.20 -0.29 -6.10
CA THR A 452 20.61 -0.52 -7.50
C THR A 452 20.41 0.74 -8.35
N THR A 453 19.20 1.31 -8.33
CA THR A 453 18.88 2.50 -9.13
C THR A 453 19.70 3.72 -8.72
N LEU A 454 19.92 3.94 -7.42
CA LEU A 454 20.82 4.99 -6.92
C LEU A 454 22.28 4.77 -7.32
N ARG A 455 22.82 3.54 -7.19
CA ARG A 455 24.20 3.22 -7.60
C ARG A 455 24.44 3.54 -9.06
N GLU A 456 23.51 3.15 -9.92
CA GLU A 456 23.59 3.46 -11.33
C GLU A 456 23.44 4.98 -11.62
N ARG A 457 22.71 5.76 -10.78
CA ARG A 457 22.24 7.15 -11.09
C ARG A 457 23.24 8.32 -11.22
N ASN A 458 24.44 8.42 -10.66
CA ASN A 458 25.19 7.57 -9.74
C ASN A 458 26.58 7.39 -10.36
N ARG A 459 26.83 6.29 -11.10
CA ARG A 459 28.11 6.01 -11.79
C ARG A 459 28.68 7.17 -12.62
N ALA A 460 27.83 8.02 -13.20
CA ALA A 460 28.25 9.17 -14.02
C ALA A 460 29.07 10.25 -13.27
N ARG A 461 28.96 10.38 -11.94
CA ARG A 461 29.74 11.39 -11.18
C ARG A 461 31.15 10.94 -10.79
N GLY A 462 31.46 9.66 -10.93
CA GLY A 462 32.78 9.10 -10.57
C GLY A 462 33.80 9.10 -11.71
N GLY A 463 33.40 9.43 -12.94
CA GLY A 463 34.30 9.43 -14.10
C GLY A 463 35.34 10.55 -14.07
N ASP A 464 34.97 11.73 -13.57
CA ASP A 464 35.81 12.94 -13.62
C ASP A 464 36.89 13.02 -12.52
N THR A 465 36.94 12.06 -11.60
CA THR A 465 37.89 12.06 -10.46
C THR A 465 38.86 10.87 -10.46
N ALA A 466 38.81 9.98 -11.45
CA ALA A 466 39.56 8.72 -11.47
C ALA A 466 40.53 8.57 -12.66
N ALA A 467 41.17 9.65 -13.12
CA ALA A 467 42.21 9.58 -14.16
C ALA A 467 43.24 10.74 -14.11
N ALA A 468 44.01 10.83 -13.02
CA ALA A 468 45.26 11.57 -13.01
C ALA A 468 46.28 10.88 -12.07
N PRO A 469 47.15 9.98 -12.57
CA PRO A 469 48.31 9.58 -11.80
C PRO A 469 49.20 10.81 -11.61
N ALA A 470 49.57 11.11 -10.36
CA ALA A 470 50.38 12.28 -10.04
C ALA A 470 51.70 12.24 -10.81
N ALA A 471 51.91 13.22 -11.70
CA ALA A 471 53.19 13.42 -12.36
C ALA A 471 54.25 13.72 -11.28
N ALA A 472 55.26 12.88 -11.17
CA ALA A 472 56.36 13.09 -10.26
C ALA A 472 57.09 14.41 -10.62
N PRO A 473 57.53 15.22 -9.64
CA PRO A 473 58.27 16.44 -9.93
C PRO A 473 59.61 16.11 -10.57
N SER A 474 59.84 16.66 -11.77
CA SER A 474 61.14 16.58 -12.44
C SER A 474 62.21 17.27 -11.60
N PRO A 475 63.42 16.70 -11.43
CA PRO A 475 64.49 17.35 -10.67
C PRO A 475 64.91 18.65 -11.34
N ALA A 476 65.12 19.69 -10.52
CA ALA A 476 65.46 21.03 -10.99
C ALA A 476 66.82 21.05 -11.71
N ALA A 477 66.87 21.74 -12.85
CA ALA A 477 68.14 22.12 -13.46
C ALA A 477 68.82 23.15 -12.56
N VAL A 478 70.06 22.86 -12.15
CA VAL A 478 70.91 23.79 -11.42
C VAL A 478 71.39 24.89 -12.39
N ASP A 479 71.13 26.15 -12.05
CA ASP A 479 71.64 27.34 -12.75
C ASP A 479 72.98 27.78 -12.13
N PRO A 480 74.14 27.59 -12.79
CA PRO A 480 75.46 27.85 -12.22
C PRO A 480 75.98 29.26 -12.56
N ALA A 481 75.18 30.31 -12.35
CA ALA A 481 75.54 31.67 -12.77
C ALA A 481 75.18 32.80 -11.77
N ARG A 482 75.43 32.62 -10.47
CA ARG A 482 75.43 33.77 -9.52
C ARG A 482 76.37 33.61 -8.33
N ALA A 483 77.65 33.92 -8.55
CA ALA A 483 78.60 34.16 -7.46
C ALA A 483 78.37 35.55 -6.85
N PRO A 484 78.35 35.71 -5.51
CA PRO A 484 78.40 37.02 -4.87
C PRO A 484 79.84 37.53 -4.79
N SER A 485 80.07 38.75 -5.26
CA SER A 485 81.31 39.50 -5.01
C SER A 485 81.34 40.02 -3.56
N GLY A 486 82.44 39.77 -2.86
CA GLY A 486 82.78 40.46 -1.60
C GLY A 486 84.02 41.35 -1.78
N THR A 487 84.24 42.26 -0.82
CA THR A 487 85.26 43.33 -0.79
C THR A 487 85.02 44.46 -1.80
N GLU A 488 85.03 45.75 -1.45
CA GLU A 488 85.23 46.45 -0.15
C GLU A 488 84.08 47.44 0.14
#